data_AF-A0A1A6HU01-F1
#
_entry.id   AF-A0A1A6HU01-F1
#
_cell.length_a   1.000
_cell.length_b   1.000
_cell.length_c   1.000
_cell.angle_alpha   90.00
_cell.angle_beta   90.00
_cell.angle_gamma   90.00
#
_symmetry.space_group_name_H-M   'P 1'
#
loop_
_entity.id
_entity.type
_entity.pdbx_description
1 polymer ?
#
loop_
_entity_poly.entity_id
_entity_poly.type
_entity_poly.pdbx_seq_one_letter_code
_entity_poly.pdbx_strand_id
1 'polypeptide(L)' 'IQSDAAQNYTIFYSISGPGVDKDPVNLFFIDKDTGDIYCTRSIDREQYDQFL' A
#
# COMPACT_ATOMS: atom_id res chain seq x y z
N ILE A 1 -35.16 4.44 -5.91
CA ILE A 1 -34.78 3.27 -6.73
C ILE A 1 -33.29 3.37 -6.99
N GLN A 2 -32.49 2.55 -6.29
CA GLN A 2 -31.04 2.49 -6.54
C GLN A 2 -30.84 1.32 -7.51
N SER A 3 -30.36 1.60 -8.71
CA SER A 3 -30.28 0.63 -9.81
C SER A 3 -29.42 -0.59 -9.43
N ASP A 4 -29.92 -1.79 -9.76
CA ASP A 4 -29.24 -3.10 -9.65
C ASP A 4 -27.91 -3.20 -10.44
N ALA A 5 -27.54 -2.17 -11.19
CA ALA A 5 -26.17 -1.95 -11.62
C ALA A 5 -25.33 -1.42 -10.44
N ALA A 6 -25.37 -2.11 -9.29
CA ALA A 6 -24.33 -2.00 -8.30
C ALA A 6 -23.05 -2.38 -9.02
N GLN A 7 -22.19 -1.40 -9.24
CA GLN A 7 -20.96 -1.51 -9.99
C GLN A 7 -20.09 -2.60 -9.36
N ASN A 8 -20.13 -3.80 -9.93
CA ASN A 8 -19.28 -4.93 -9.57
C ASN A 8 -17.88 -4.71 -10.15
N TYR A 9 -17.22 -3.60 -9.80
CA TYR A 9 -15.82 -3.41 -10.11
C TYR A 9 -14.99 -3.99 -8.98
N THR A 10 -14.17 -4.98 -9.30
CA THR A 10 -13.12 -5.44 -8.40
C THR A 10 -12.03 -4.38 -8.39
N ILE A 11 -11.92 -3.66 -7.28
CA ILE A 11 -10.85 -2.67 -7.05
C ILE A 11 -9.67 -3.41 -6.46
N PHE A 12 -8.48 -3.22 -7.05
CA PHE A 12 -7.22 -3.71 -6.49
C PHE A 12 -6.34 -2.53 -6.10
N TYR A 13 -5.82 -2.58 -4.87
CA TYR A 13 -4.89 -1.58 -4.37
C TYR A 13 -3.43 -2.00 -4.60
N SER A 14 -2.59 -1.05 -5.00
CA SER A 14 -1.15 -1.26 -5.19
C SER A 14 -0.38 -0.03 -4.73
N ILE A 15 0.76 -0.23 -4.08
CA ILE A 15 1.71 0.82 -3.69
C ILE A 15 3.04 0.61 -4.41
N SER A 16 3.79 1.69 -4.61
CA SER A 16 5.12 1.70 -5.22
C SER A 16 5.90 2.88 -4.67
N GLY A 17 7.20 2.70 -4.46
CA GLY A 17 8.08 3.70 -3.87
C GLY A 17 9.27 3.07 -3.13
N PRO A 18 10.15 3.93 -2.60
CA PRO A 18 11.18 3.52 -1.64
C PRO A 18 10.50 2.85 -0.43
N GLY A 19 10.93 1.65 -0.08
CA GLY A 19 10.25 0.86 0.95
C GLY A 19 9.32 -0.22 0.41
N VAL A 20 8.93 -0.17 -0.86
CA VAL A 20 8.05 -1.16 -1.50
C VAL A 20 8.80 -1.88 -2.60
N ASP A 21 9.00 -1.22 -3.75
CA ASP A 21 9.70 -1.76 -4.92
C ASP A 21 11.13 -1.23 -5.04
N LYS A 22 11.45 -0.11 -4.37
CA LYS A 22 12.79 0.49 -4.37
C LYS A 22 13.47 0.32 -3.02
N ASP A 23 14.80 0.23 -3.05
CA ASP A 23 15.61 0.08 -1.84
C ASP A 23 15.37 1.24 -0.86
N PRO A 24 15.25 0.98 0.45
CA PRO A 24 15.18 -0.34 1.13
C PRO A 24 13.91 -1.15 0.76
N VAL A 25 14.06 -2.34 0.16
CA VAL A 25 12.89 -3.14 -0.27
C VAL A 25 12.19 -3.83 0.90
N ASN A 26 10.91 -4.19 0.72
CA ASN A 26 10.09 -4.91 1.71
C ASN A 26 10.02 -4.23 3.09
N LEU A 27 9.77 -2.92 3.12
CA LEU A 27 9.37 -2.20 4.35
C LEU A 27 7.86 -2.05 4.47
N PHE A 28 7.17 -1.86 3.35
CA PHE A 28 5.74 -1.67 3.31
C PHE A 28 5.10 -2.65 2.32
N PHE A 29 3.95 -3.20 2.69
CA PHE A 29 3.09 -3.95 1.77
C PHE A 29 1.63 -3.54 1.95
N ILE A 30 0.85 -3.66 0.88
CA ILE A 30 -0.59 -3.35 0.87
C ILE A 30 -1.39 -4.62 0.59
N ASP A 31 -2.48 -4.81 1.32
CA ASP A 31 -3.49 -5.80 0.97
C ASP A 31 -4.30 -5.28 -0.23
N LYS A 32 -4.24 -6.00 -1.35
CA LYS A 32 -4.88 -5.56 -2.60
C LYS A 32 -6.41 -5.59 -2.54
N ASP A 33 -6.99 -6.36 -1.63
CA ASP A 33 -8.43 -6.62 -1.54
C ASP A 33 -9.08 -5.67 -0.52
N THR A 34 -8.39 -5.32 0.57
CA THR A 34 -8.89 -4.36 1.57
C THR A 34 -8.31 -2.95 1.45
N GLY A 35 -7.11 -2.82 0.89
CA GLY A 35 -6.34 -1.56 0.86
C GLY A 35 -5.55 -1.27 2.14
N ASP A 36 -5.46 -2.23 3.07
CA ASP A 36 -4.72 -2.06 4.32
C ASP A 36 -3.20 -2.05 4.08
N ILE A 37 -2.50 -1.08 4.68
CA ILE A 37 -1.05 -0.93 4.55
C ILE A 37 -0.36 -1.40 5.82
N TYR A 38 0.66 -2.23 5.67
CA TYR A 38 1.42 -2.84 6.75
C TYR A 38 2.91 -2.53 6.63
N CYS A 39 3.57 -2.38 7.78
CA CYS A 39 5.02 -2.28 7.88
C CYS A 39 5.62 -3.62 8.34
N THR A 40 6.58 -4.16 7.60
CA THR A 40 7.29 -5.42 7.94
C THR A 40 8.35 -5.24 9.02
N ARG A 41 8.89 -4.04 9.21
CA ARG A 41 9.92 -3.75 10.23
C ARG A 41 9.79 -2.33 10.75
N SER A 42 10.32 -2.11 11.96
CA SER A 42 10.47 -0.79 12.56
C SER A 42 11.32 0.09 11.65
N ILE A 43 10.83 1.29 11.35
CA ILE A 43 11.56 2.26 10.54
C ILE A 43 12.31 3.18 11.48
N ASP A 44 13.62 3.20 11.32
CA ASP A 44 14.45 4.16 12.03
C ASP A 44 14.40 5.50 11.30
N ARG A 45 13.70 6.48 11.90
CA ARG A 45 13.53 7.82 11.35
C ARG A 45 14.83 8.63 11.35
N GLU A 46 15.86 8.18 12.05
CA GLU A 46 17.19 8.80 12.03
C GLU A 46 17.97 8.41 10.76
N GLN A 47 17.65 7.25 10.18
CA GLN A 47 18.27 6.76 8.94
C GLN A 47 17.48 7.12 7.69
N TYR A 48 16.16 7.24 7.78
CA TYR A 48 15.28 7.62 6.67
C TYR A 48 14.32 8.74 7.09
N ASP A 49 14.66 9.98 6.71
CA ASP A 49 13.92 11.19 7.08
C ASP A 49 12.56 11.30 6.35
N GLN A 50 12.52 10.86 5.08
CA GLN A 50 11.29 10.83 4.29
C GLN A 50 11.37 9.80 3.15
N PHE A 51 10.30 9.03 2.97
CA PHE A 51 10.07 8.28 1.74
C PHE A 51 9.13 9.15 0.88
N LEU A 52 9.71 9.84 -0.12
CA LEU A 52 9.00 10.69 -1.10
C LEU A 52 8.56 9.89 -2.32
#